data_AF-A0A957EG25-F1
#
_entry.id   AF-A0A957EG25-F1
#
_cell.length_a   1.000
_cell.length_b   1.000
_cell.length_c   1.000
_cell.angle_alpha   90.00
_cell.angle_beta   90.00
_cell.angle_gamma   90.00
#
_symmetry.space_group_name_H-M   'P 1'
#
loop_
_entity.id
_entity.type
_entity.pdbx_description
1 polymer ?
#
loop_
_entity_poly.entity_id
_entity_poly.type
_entity_poly.pdbx_seq_one_letter_code
_entity_poly.pdbx_strand_id
1 'polypeptide(L)'
;LLNGVSLQLDLTPNLPPIEAKRAHIQQIIMNLIINAAESIEDGHGIVLLRTGLETIRDDQKRYHFANGRSLSAGPHIFLQVTDTGCGMSQKQVAHIFSPFFTTKPSGRGLGLATVLDVVNLYDGGISVESQPGLGSTFCVFLPLPTHLGAMPNMTTLH
;
A
#
# COMPACT_ATOMS: atom_id res chain seq x y z
N LEU A 1 -14.77 -1.29 -12.12
CA LEU A 1 -13.37 -1.53 -12.55
C LEU A 1 -13.41 -2.23 -13.91
N LEU A 2 -12.26 -2.57 -14.50
CA LEU A 2 -12.20 -3.40 -15.71
C LEU A 2 -13.11 -4.64 -15.55
N ASN A 3 -13.79 -5.02 -16.65
CA ASN A 3 -14.89 -5.98 -16.73
C ASN A 3 -14.80 -7.15 -15.73
N GLY A 4 -15.75 -7.20 -14.78
CA GLY A 4 -15.98 -8.34 -13.86
C GLY A 4 -15.31 -8.24 -12.49
N VAL A 5 -14.31 -7.38 -12.30
CA VAL A 5 -13.58 -7.26 -11.03
C VAL A 5 -14.40 -6.47 -10.00
N SER A 6 -14.58 -7.05 -8.80
CA SER A 6 -15.26 -6.40 -7.68
C SER A 6 -14.28 -5.59 -6.84
N LEU A 7 -14.65 -4.33 -6.52
CA LEU A 7 -13.92 -3.52 -5.55
C LEU A 7 -14.63 -3.59 -4.21
N GLN A 8 -13.93 -4.07 -3.18
CA GLN A 8 -14.37 -4.08 -1.81
C GLN A 8 -13.60 -3.05 -1.00
N LEU A 9 -14.28 -2.43 -0.04
CA LEU A 9 -13.73 -1.39 0.82
C LEU A 9 -13.89 -1.82 2.28
N ASP A 10 -12.78 -1.82 3.02
CA ASP A 10 -12.76 -1.97 4.47
C ASP A 10 -11.94 -0.79 5.04
N LEU A 11 -12.63 0.33 5.20
CA LEU A 11 -12.04 1.61 5.55
C LEU A 11 -12.30 1.89 7.03
N THR A 12 -11.23 1.95 7.83
CA THR A 12 -11.37 2.35 9.24
C THR A 12 -11.93 3.77 9.30
N PRO A 13 -13.05 4.00 10.00
CA PRO A 13 -13.61 5.34 10.16
C PRO A 13 -12.75 6.19 11.09
N ASN A 14 -12.81 7.52 10.92
CA ASN A 14 -12.20 8.50 11.83
C ASN A 14 -10.68 8.33 12.02
N LEU A 15 -9.95 7.97 10.97
CA LEU A 15 -8.48 7.93 11.00
C LEU A 15 -7.90 9.34 11.21
N PRO A 16 -6.81 9.47 11.99
CA PRO A 16 -6.09 10.74 12.10
C PRO A 16 -5.62 11.24 10.72
N PRO A 17 -5.61 12.56 10.51
CA PRO A 17 -5.12 13.12 9.25
C PRO A 17 -3.60 12.94 9.11
N ILE A 18 -3.15 12.85 7.86
CA ILE A 18 -1.74 12.85 7.49
C ILE A 18 -1.40 14.13 6.73
N GLU A 19 -0.14 14.55 6.79
CA GLU A 19 0.36 15.69 6.01
C GLU A 19 0.76 15.24 4.60
N ALA A 20 -0.21 15.18 3.69
CA ALA A 20 0.03 14.80 2.30
C ALA A 20 -0.82 15.58 1.31
N LYS A 21 -0.34 15.69 0.07
CA LYS A 21 -1.13 16.25 -1.03
C LYS A 21 -2.15 15.22 -1.48
N ARG A 22 -3.43 15.59 -1.54
CA ARG A 22 -4.53 14.73 -2.00
C ARG A 22 -4.21 14.03 -3.33
N ALA A 23 -3.66 14.76 -4.31
CA ALA A 23 -3.32 14.22 -5.62
C ALA A 23 -2.28 13.07 -5.54
N HIS A 24 -1.33 13.16 -4.61
CA HIS A 24 -0.32 12.11 -4.42
C HIS A 24 -0.92 10.84 -3.81
N ILE A 25 -1.78 10.99 -2.79
CA ILE A 25 -2.50 9.85 -2.19
C ILE A 25 -3.42 9.19 -3.22
N GLN A 26 -4.12 10.00 -4.01
CA GLN A 26 -4.94 9.49 -5.12
C GLN A 26 -4.10 8.73 -6.14
N GLN A 27 -2.91 9.21 -6.49
CA GLN A 27 -2.02 8.54 -7.43
C GLN A 27 -1.56 7.16 -6.91
N ILE A 28 -1.22 7.06 -5.62
CA ILE A 28 -0.89 5.79 -4.97
C ILE A 28 -2.06 4.82 -5.11
N ILE A 29 -3.25 5.24 -4.66
CA ILE A 29 -4.46 4.39 -4.66
C ILE A 29 -4.77 3.90 -6.07
N MET A 30 -4.79 4.81 -7.05
CA MET A 30 -5.14 4.47 -8.41
C MET A 30 -4.13 3.52 -9.05
N ASN A 31 -2.83 3.73 -8.85
CA ASN A 31 -1.81 2.83 -9.40
C ASN A 31 -1.91 1.42 -8.79
N LEU A 32 -2.14 1.31 -7.48
CA LEU A 32 -2.30 0.01 -6.82
C LEU A 32 -3.58 -0.70 -7.26
N ILE A 33 -4.73 0.00 -7.31
CA ILE A 33 -6.00 -0.59 -7.75
C ILE A 33 -5.95 -1.02 -9.22
N ILE A 34 -5.34 -0.22 -10.10
CA ILE A 34 -5.19 -0.57 -11.51
C ILE A 34 -4.30 -1.80 -11.64
N ASN A 35 -3.16 -1.84 -10.95
CA ASN A 35 -2.26 -3.00 -11.00
C ASN A 35 -2.94 -4.28 -10.49
N ALA A 36 -3.68 -4.17 -9.38
CA ALA A 36 -4.49 -5.23 -8.80
C ALA A 36 -5.56 -5.74 -9.79
N ALA A 37 -6.35 -4.84 -10.38
CA ALA A 37 -7.39 -5.22 -11.33
C ALA A 37 -6.82 -5.89 -12.59
N GLU A 38 -5.72 -5.38 -13.13
CA GLU A 38 -5.03 -5.97 -14.28
C GLU A 38 -4.35 -7.31 -13.98
N SER A 39 -4.16 -7.68 -12.71
CA SER A 39 -3.60 -8.99 -12.34
C SER A 39 -4.66 -10.12 -12.34
N ILE A 40 -5.93 -9.76 -12.48
CA ILE A 40 -7.07 -10.68 -12.51
C ILE A 40 -7.40 -10.97 -13.98
N GLU A 41 -6.89 -12.08 -14.51
CA GLU A 41 -6.92 -12.39 -15.95
C GLU A 41 -8.33 -12.82 -16.44
N ASP A 42 -9.09 -13.56 -15.62
CA ASP A 42 -10.40 -14.12 -16.00
C ASP A 42 -11.59 -13.17 -15.72
N GLY A 43 -11.31 -11.93 -15.31
CA GLY A 43 -12.33 -10.96 -14.93
C GLY A 43 -13.11 -11.29 -13.66
N HIS A 44 -12.97 -12.49 -13.08
CA HIS A 44 -13.59 -12.86 -11.82
C HIS A 44 -12.58 -12.74 -10.68
N GLY A 45 -12.76 -11.76 -9.81
CA GLY A 45 -11.88 -11.57 -8.67
C GLY A 45 -12.26 -10.36 -7.83
N ILE A 46 -11.52 -10.21 -6.74
CA ILE A 46 -11.74 -9.16 -5.76
C ILE A 46 -10.47 -8.32 -5.67
N VAL A 47 -10.66 -7.00 -5.66
CA VAL A 47 -9.68 -6.04 -5.17
C VAL A 47 -10.24 -5.48 -3.87
N LEU A 48 -9.49 -5.62 -2.78
CA LEU A 48 -9.85 -5.13 -1.46
C LEU A 48 -8.95 -3.94 -1.10
N LEU A 49 -9.54 -2.77 -0.89
CA LEU A 49 -8.86 -1.59 -0.35
C LEU A 49 -9.13 -1.49 1.15
N ARG A 50 -8.06 -1.49 1.95
CA ARG A 50 -8.10 -1.34 3.39
C ARG A 50 -7.34 -0.12 3.87
N THR A 51 -7.86 0.54 4.89
CA THR A 51 -7.14 1.59 5.61
C THR A 51 -7.25 1.38 7.10
N GLY A 52 -6.20 1.72 7.85
CA GLY A 52 -6.17 1.56 9.29
C GLY A 52 -4.96 2.21 9.93
N LEU A 53 -4.81 1.98 11.24
CA LEU A 53 -3.64 2.36 12.02
C LEU A 53 -2.78 1.14 12.31
N GLU A 54 -1.48 1.29 12.15
CA GLU A 54 -0.48 0.31 12.56
C GLU A 54 0.58 1.01 13.43
N THR A 55 1.01 0.37 14.50
CA THR A 55 2.17 0.87 15.27
C THR A 55 3.41 0.12 14.85
N ILE A 56 4.26 0.81 14.10
CA ILE A 56 5.55 0.33 13.67
C ILE A 56 6.49 0.32 14.89
N ARG A 57 7.16 -0.81 15.12
CA ARG A 57 8.07 -1.03 16.26
C ARG A 57 9.53 -0.95 15.81
N ASP A 58 10.44 -0.62 16.72
CA ASP A 58 11.88 -0.50 16.45
C ASP A 58 12.53 -1.79 15.92
N ASP A 59 11.95 -2.97 16.21
CA ASP A 59 12.41 -4.26 15.71
C ASP A 59 11.87 -4.57 14.30
N GLN A 60 12.03 -3.62 13.37
CA GLN A 60 11.56 -3.56 11.97
C GLN A 60 11.78 -4.81 11.10
N LYS A 61 12.39 -5.88 11.62
CA LYS A 61 12.51 -7.22 11.02
C LYS A 61 11.18 -7.77 10.47
N ARG A 62 10.04 -7.27 10.95
CA ARG A 62 8.71 -7.65 10.48
C ARG A 62 8.33 -7.04 9.13
N TYR A 63 8.96 -5.94 8.71
CA TYR A 63 8.59 -5.24 7.47
C TYR A 63 9.79 -5.19 6.51
N HIS A 64 9.68 -5.90 5.39
CA HIS A 64 10.60 -5.76 4.27
C HIS A 64 10.08 -4.65 3.34
N PHE A 65 10.50 -3.42 3.61
CA PHE A 65 10.11 -2.29 2.76
C PHE A 65 10.92 -2.29 1.47
N ALA A 66 10.22 -2.15 0.34
CA ALA A 66 10.84 -2.20 -0.97
C ALA A 66 11.82 -1.04 -1.24
N ASN A 67 11.70 0.07 -0.50
CA ASN A 67 12.65 1.18 -0.55
C ASN A 67 13.92 0.94 0.29
N GLY A 68 14.04 -0.19 0.99
CA GLY A 68 15.18 -0.49 1.87
C GLY A 68 15.32 0.44 3.07
N ARG A 69 14.29 1.24 3.40
CA ARG A 69 14.29 2.16 4.54
C ARG A 69 13.80 1.44 5.80
N SER A 70 14.28 1.90 6.95
CA SER A 70 13.60 1.67 8.22
C SER A 70 12.69 2.85 8.48
N LEU A 71 11.41 2.60 8.79
CA LEU A 71 10.50 3.64 9.22
C LEU A 71 10.81 4.03 10.67
N SER A 72 10.48 5.26 11.06
CA SER A 72 10.48 5.63 12.48
C SER A 72 9.51 4.73 13.24
N ALA A 73 9.87 4.32 14.46
CA ALA A 73 8.89 3.68 15.34
C ALA A 73 7.75 4.67 15.67
N GLY A 74 6.55 4.13 15.85
CA GLY A 74 5.36 4.90 16.18
C GLY A 74 4.15 4.63 15.29
N PRO A 75 3.06 5.39 15.48
CA PRO A 75 1.82 5.19 14.75
C PRO A 75 1.93 5.65 13.29
N HIS A 76 1.46 4.79 12.40
CA HIS A 76 1.37 5.02 10.96
C HIS A 76 -0.05 4.74 10.50
N ILE A 77 -0.53 5.51 9.52
CA ILE A 77 -1.67 5.08 8.71
C ILE A 77 -1.15 4.07 7.70
N PHE A 78 -1.88 2.97 7.53
CA PHE A 78 -1.66 2.09 6.41
C PHE A 78 -2.76 2.22 5.35
N LEU A 79 -2.36 2.03 4.10
CA LEU A 79 -3.22 1.84 2.95
C LEU A 79 -2.82 0.53 2.28
N GLN A 80 -3.73 -0.44 2.27
CA GLN A 80 -3.48 -1.79 1.77
C GLN A 80 -4.39 -2.08 0.59
N VAL A 81 -3.81 -2.62 -0.49
CA VAL A 81 -4.55 -3.13 -1.65
C VAL A 81 -4.20 -4.60 -1.81
N THR A 82 -5.22 -5.45 -1.71
CA THR A 82 -5.13 -6.90 -1.90
C THR A 82 -5.92 -7.31 -3.12
N ASP A 83 -5.35 -8.16 -3.97
CA ASP A 83 -6.01 -8.77 -5.11
C ASP A 83 -6.04 -10.29 -5.03
N THR A 84 -6.97 -10.89 -5.76
CA THR A 84 -7.05 -12.35 -5.98
C THR A 84 -6.50 -12.74 -7.35
N GLY A 85 -5.53 -11.98 -7.88
CA GLY A 85 -4.98 -12.17 -9.22
C GLY A 85 -3.94 -13.28 -9.32
N CYS A 86 -3.18 -13.27 -10.41
CA CYS A 86 -2.17 -14.29 -10.71
C CYS A 86 -0.97 -14.29 -9.76
N GLY A 87 -0.78 -13.25 -8.95
CA GLY A 87 0.35 -13.12 -8.04
C GLY A 87 1.71 -13.06 -8.73
N MET A 88 2.78 -13.06 -7.95
CA MET A 88 4.15 -12.86 -8.42
C MET A 88 5.13 -13.81 -7.75
N SER A 89 6.12 -14.27 -8.51
CA SER A 89 7.27 -14.98 -7.97
C SER A 89 8.21 -14.03 -7.20
N GLN A 90 9.02 -14.59 -6.29
CA GLN A 90 10.01 -13.80 -5.53
C GLN A 90 10.97 -13.01 -6.44
N LYS A 91 11.32 -13.59 -7.60
CA LYS A 91 12.15 -12.93 -8.61
C LYS A 91 11.46 -11.69 -9.20
N GLN A 92 10.16 -11.78 -9.48
CA GLN A 92 9.40 -10.61 -9.95
C GLN A 92 9.30 -9.55 -8.86
N VAL A 93 8.96 -9.94 -7.62
CA VAL A 93 8.85 -9.03 -6.47
C VAL A 93 10.13 -8.21 -6.27
N ALA A 94 11.30 -8.78 -6.51
CA ALA A 94 12.58 -8.06 -6.42
C ALA A 94 12.76 -6.92 -7.44
N HIS A 95 11.94 -6.86 -8.49
CA HIS A 95 12.10 -5.92 -9.61
C HIS A 95 10.86 -5.07 -9.89
N ILE A 96 9.70 -5.34 -9.27
CA ILE A 96 8.42 -4.69 -9.62
C ILE A 96 8.38 -3.17 -9.41
N PHE A 97 9.28 -2.64 -8.59
CA PHE A 97 9.40 -1.20 -8.36
C PHE A 97 10.40 -0.51 -9.30
N SER A 98 11.13 -1.25 -10.12
CA SER A 98 12.04 -0.68 -11.10
C SER A 98 11.26 0.04 -12.20
N PRO A 99 11.68 1.26 -12.62
CA PRO A 99 11.06 1.95 -13.74
C PRO A 99 11.03 1.07 -15.00
N PHE A 100 9.91 1.11 -15.71
CA PHE A 100 9.65 0.35 -16.94
C PHE A 100 9.56 -1.18 -16.78
N PHE A 101 9.68 -1.70 -15.56
CA PHE A 101 9.45 -3.13 -15.32
C PHE A 101 7.96 -3.46 -15.54
N THR A 102 7.70 -4.39 -16.44
CA THR A 102 6.35 -4.89 -16.74
C THR A 102 6.44 -6.33 -17.21
N THR A 103 5.47 -7.15 -16.83
CA THR A 103 5.23 -8.46 -17.45
C THR A 103 4.03 -8.44 -18.39
N LYS A 104 3.35 -7.29 -18.49
CA LYS A 104 2.12 -7.10 -19.27
C LYS A 104 2.45 -6.47 -20.63
N PRO A 105 1.95 -7.01 -21.76
CA PRO A 105 2.25 -6.51 -23.11
C PRO A 105 1.88 -5.03 -23.35
N SER A 106 0.82 -4.52 -22.70
CA SER A 106 0.34 -3.15 -22.84
C SER A 106 0.76 -2.22 -21.68
N GLY A 107 1.40 -2.75 -20.64
CA GLY A 107 1.77 -2.00 -19.45
C GLY A 107 3.04 -1.17 -19.69
N ARG A 108 3.02 0.12 -19.32
CA ARG A 108 4.22 0.97 -19.41
C ARG A 108 5.24 0.74 -18.28
N GLY A 109 4.87 -0.01 -17.24
CA GLY A 109 5.76 -0.33 -16.11
C GLY A 109 6.12 0.87 -15.23
N LEU A 110 5.30 1.93 -15.20
CA LEU A 110 5.58 3.15 -14.43
C LEU A 110 4.78 3.24 -13.12
N GLY A 111 3.67 2.51 -12.99
CA GLY A 111 2.72 2.67 -11.89
C GLY A 111 3.37 2.44 -10.51
N LEU A 112 4.00 1.28 -10.30
CA LEU A 112 4.61 0.94 -9.02
C LEU A 112 5.88 1.76 -8.71
N ALA A 113 6.67 2.13 -9.73
CA ALA A 113 7.78 3.06 -9.55
C ALA A 113 7.29 4.43 -9.03
N THR A 114 6.21 4.96 -9.61
CA THR A 114 5.56 6.18 -9.11
C THR A 114 5.02 6.02 -7.70
N VAL A 115 4.45 4.86 -7.34
CA VAL A 115 4.03 4.60 -5.95
C VAL A 115 5.23 4.69 -5.01
N LEU A 116 6.35 4.04 -5.34
CA LEU A 116 7.55 4.08 -4.53
C LEU A 116 8.07 5.50 -4.33
N ASP A 117 8.15 6.30 -5.40
CA ASP A 117 8.61 7.69 -5.35
C ASP A 117 7.73 8.57 -4.45
N VAL A 118 6.41 8.43 -4.57
CA VAL A 118 5.46 9.20 -3.76
C VAL A 118 5.51 8.77 -2.30
N VAL A 119 5.62 7.48 -2.00
CA VAL A 119 5.75 6.99 -0.63
C VAL A 119 7.04 7.53 0.01
N ASN A 120 8.14 7.56 -0.74
CA ASN A 120 9.41 8.11 -0.27
C ASN A 120 9.31 9.61 0.02
N LEU A 121 8.54 10.38 -0.76
CA LEU A 121 8.32 11.82 -0.54
C LEU A 121 7.71 12.13 0.85
N TYR A 122 7.00 11.17 1.44
CA TYR A 122 6.32 11.31 2.73
C TYR A 122 6.98 10.52 3.86
N ASP A 123 8.25 10.14 3.69
CA ASP A 123 9.00 9.30 4.63
C ASP A 123 8.26 8.00 5.01
N GLY A 124 7.47 7.50 4.07
CA GLY A 124 6.70 6.28 4.22
C GLY A 124 7.46 5.03 3.80
N GLY A 125 6.78 3.89 3.97
CA GLY A 125 7.27 2.57 3.56
C GLY A 125 6.23 1.84 2.74
N ILE A 126 6.68 0.94 1.87
CA ILE A 126 5.79 0.05 1.13
C ILE A 126 6.29 -1.38 1.23
N SER A 127 5.43 -2.29 1.68
CA SER A 127 5.67 -3.73 1.66
C SER A 127 4.82 -4.40 0.60
N VAL A 128 5.26 -5.57 0.16
CA VAL A 128 4.53 -6.42 -0.78
C VAL A 128 4.65 -7.87 -0.35
N GLU A 129 3.51 -8.56 -0.32
CA GLU A 129 3.42 -10.01 -0.14
C GLU A 129 2.68 -10.57 -1.35
N SER A 130 3.27 -11.54 -2.04
CA SER A 130 2.66 -12.14 -3.22
C SER A 130 3.22 -13.54 -3.45
N GLN A 131 2.37 -14.43 -3.96
CA GLN A 131 2.74 -15.78 -4.36
C GLN A 131 2.00 -16.14 -5.65
N PRO A 132 2.63 -16.87 -6.59
CA PRO A 132 1.96 -17.28 -7.82
C PRO A 132 0.64 -18.03 -7.55
N GLY A 133 -0.44 -17.58 -8.18
CA GLY A 133 -1.79 -18.13 -8.05
C GLY A 133 -2.55 -17.74 -6.77
N LEU A 134 -1.96 -16.96 -5.87
CA LEU A 134 -2.58 -16.56 -4.59
C LEU A 134 -2.82 -15.05 -4.48
N GLY A 135 -2.62 -14.31 -5.58
CA GLY A 135 -2.76 -12.86 -5.61
C GLY A 135 -1.60 -12.10 -4.97
N SER A 136 -1.84 -10.82 -4.71
CA SER A 136 -0.85 -9.92 -4.13
C SER A 136 -1.48 -9.01 -3.08
N THR A 137 -0.65 -8.57 -2.14
CA THR A 137 -1.00 -7.57 -1.13
C THR A 137 0.10 -6.52 -1.09
N PHE A 138 -0.24 -5.30 -1.42
CA PHE A 138 0.62 -4.12 -1.27
C PHE A 138 0.16 -3.34 -0.05
N CYS A 139 1.08 -2.95 0.83
CA CYS A 139 0.77 -2.15 2.00
C CYS A 139 1.69 -0.94 2.09
N VAL A 140 1.11 0.26 1.98
CA VAL A 140 1.78 1.55 2.14
C VAL A 140 1.57 2.04 3.55
N PHE A 141 2.64 2.47 4.21
CA PHE A 141 2.65 3.05 5.55
C PHE A 141 3.10 4.50 5.48
N LEU A 142 2.31 5.40 6.08
CA LEU A 142 2.62 6.83 6.15
C LEU A 142 2.63 7.26 7.62
N PRO A 143 3.67 7.97 8.08
CA PRO A 143 3.78 8.37 9.48
C PRO A 143 2.66 9.34 9.86
N LEU A 144 2.17 9.23 11.09
CA LEU A 144 1.35 10.31 11.65
C LEU A 144 2.24 11.52 11.98
N PRO A 145 1.70 12.74 11.89
CA PRO A 145 2.40 13.93 12.34
C PRO A 145 2.82 13.80 13.80
N THR A 146 4.05 14.20 14.12
CA THR A 146 4.67 14.01 15.44
C THR A 146 3.91 14.69 16.58
N HIS A 147 3.09 15.71 16.27
CA HIS A 147 2.25 16.41 17.25
C HIS A 147 0.98 15.64 17.68
N LEU A 148 0.58 14.59 16.95
CA LEU A 148 -0.52 13.69 17.30
C LEU A 148 -0.09 12.52 18.20
N GLY A 149 1.22 12.29 18.36
CA GLY A 149 1.76 11.25 19.26
C GLY A 149 1.58 11.54 20.75
N ALA A 150 1.24 12.78 21.09
CA ALA A 150 0.81 13.19 22.42
C ALA A 150 -0.72 13.31 22.46
N MET A 151 -1.44 12.21 22.26
CA MET A 151 -2.84 12.19 22.69
C MET A 151 -2.85 12.34 24.21
N PRO A 152 -3.40 13.42 24.80
CA PRO A 152 -3.53 13.50 26.24
C PRO A 152 -4.44 12.36 26.67
N ASN A 153 -4.04 11.63 27.70
CA ASN A 153 -4.85 10.61 28.35
C ASN A 153 -6.28 11.16 28.51
N MET A 154 -7.23 10.59 27.77
CA MET A 154 -8.65 10.91 27.97
C MET A 154 -9.05 10.19 29.27
N THR A 155 -8.71 10.83 30.39
CA THR A 155 -9.20 10.44 31.70
C THR A 155 -10.71 10.61 31.67
N THR A 156 -11.44 9.50 31.72
CA THR A 156 -12.86 9.47 32.03
C THR A 156 -13.09 10.32 33.28
N LEU A 157 -13.70 11.48 33.11
CA LEU A 157 -14.36 12.19 34.20
C LEU A 157 -15.87 11.97 34.03
N HIS A 158 -16.45 11.53 35.14
CA HIS A 158 -17.83 11.09 35.37
C HIS A 158 -18.93 11.90 34.69
#